data_AF-A0A920V7P3-F1
#
_entry.id   AF-A0A920V7P3-F1
#
_cell.length_a   1.000
_cell.length_b   1.000
_cell.length_c   1.000
_cell.angle_alpha   90.00
_cell.angle_beta   90.00
_cell.angle_gamma   90.00
#
_symmetry.space_group_name_H-M   'P 1'
#
loop_
_entity.id
_entity.type
_entity.pdbx_description
1 polymer ?
#
loop_
_entity_poly.entity_id
_entity_poly.type
_entity_poly.pdbx_seq_one_letter_code
_entity_poly.pdbx_strand_id
1 'polypeptide(L)'
;MYDKREKIFYYITTMNENYCHPAMPKDKSVEEGILKGMYLFKEHNKFKKIKIQLLGSGAILREMIAAAEILQKEYQIDSNVWSVTSFNELRKEAIETERYNLLNPDKKPKKNIHRKMFILN
;
A
#
# COMPACT_ATOMS: atom_id res chain seq x y z
N MET A 1 -3.09 -6.87 21.27
CA MET A 1 -2.80 -8.22 21.85
C MET A 1 -2.34 -8.16 23.31
N TYR A 2 -1.11 -7.75 23.63
CA TYR A 2 -0.59 -7.80 25.01
C TYR A 2 -0.82 -6.48 25.79
N ASP A 3 -0.30 -5.37 25.28
CA ASP A 3 -0.43 -4.04 25.90
C ASP A 3 -1.90 -3.57 25.96
N LYS A 4 -2.58 -3.53 24.81
CA LYS A 4 -3.99 -3.16 24.71
C LYS A 4 -4.99 -4.27 25.08
N ARG A 5 -4.51 -5.46 25.48
CA ARG A 5 -5.34 -6.65 25.82
C ARG A 5 -6.40 -7.05 24.77
N GLU A 6 -6.15 -6.77 23.50
CA GLU A 6 -7.05 -7.14 22.41
C GLU A 6 -7.02 -8.65 22.15
N LYS A 7 -8.19 -9.25 21.88
CA LYS A 7 -8.37 -10.67 21.56
C LYS A 7 -8.00 -10.98 20.10
N ILE A 8 -6.73 -10.79 19.75
CA ILE A 8 -6.16 -11.03 18.42
C ILE A 8 -4.81 -11.74 18.55
N PHE A 9 -4.34 -12.35 17.47
CA PHE A 9 -2.95 -12.79 17.32
C PHE A 9 -2.38 -12.27 16.01
N TYR A 10 -1.06 -12.08 15.94
CA TYR A 10 -0.38 -11.63 14.72
C TYR A 10 0.24 -12.80 13.97
N TYR A 11 0.19 -12.74 12.65
CA TYR A 11 0.91 -13.64 11.75
C TYR A 11 1.80 -12.78 10.86
N ILE A 12 3.12 -13.00 10.91
CA ILE A 12 4.12 -12.23 10.17
C ILE A 12 4.95 -13.22 9.37
N THR A 13 4.89 -13.12 8.05
CA THR A 13 5.76 -13.90 7.16
C THR A 13 7.11 -13.20 7.04
N THR A 14 8.18 -13.91 7.39
CA THR A 14 9.57 -13.46 7.19
C THR A 14 10.20 -14.17 6.00
N MET A 15 11.19 -13.54 5.37
CA MET A 15 11.89 -14.08 4.20
C MET A 15 13.33 -14.44 4.59
N ASN A 16 13.92 -15.43 3.90
CA ASN A 16 15.29 -15.88 4.11
C ASN A 16 16.29 -15.31 3.07
N GLU A 17 15.83 -14.43 2.19
CA GLU A 17 16.67 -13.79 1.19
C GLU A 17 17.31 -12.52 1.74
N ASN A 18 18.62 -12.39 1.59
CA ASN A 18 19.36 -11.19 1.99
C ASN A 18 19.32 -10.14 0.88
N TYR A 19 18.99 -8.90 1.24
CA TYR A 19 19.03 -7.75 0.33
C TYR A 19 19.27 -6.45 1.10
N CYS A 20 19.56 -5.37 0.37
CA CYS A 20 19.71 -4.06 0.99
C CYS A 20 18.35 -3.55 1.49
N HIS A 21 18.20 -3.39 2.80
CA HIS A 21 16.99 -2.82 3.39
C HIS A 21 17.03 -1.29 3.30
N PRO A 22 16.12 -0.66 2.55
CA PRO A 22 16.08 0.80 2.46
C PRO A 22 15.64 1.42 3.78
N ALA A 23 16.04 2.67 4.01
CA ALA A 23 15.49 3.45 5.11
C ALA A 23 13.98 3.64 4.94
N MET A 24 13.25 3.71 6.05
CA MET A 24 11.84 4.08 6.04
C MET A 24 11.69 5.49 5.44
N PRO A 25 10.77 5.72 4.48
CA PRO A 25 10.50 7.07 3.97
C PRO A 25 10.11 8.02 5.11
N LYS A 26 10.54 9.28 5.05
CA LYS A 26 10.40 10.26 6.14
C LYS A 26 8.98 10.83 6.31
N ASP A 27 8.04 10.48 5.45
CA ASP A 27 6.67 10.97 5.53
C ASP A 27 5.97 10.39 6.76
N LYS A 28 5.32 11.26 7.55
CA LYS A 28 4.63 10.88 8.79
C LYS A 28 3.49 9.88 8.57
N SER A 29 2.93 9.83 7.36
CA SER A 29 1.85 8.91 7.00
C SER A 29 2.34 7.46 6.78
N VAL A 30 3.65 7.23 6.67
CA VAL A 30 4.22 5.92 6.36
C VAL A 30 4.00 4.93 7.49
N GLU A 31 4.21 5.32 8.75
CA GLU A 31 3.98 4.44 9.90
C GLU A 31 2.52 4.01 9.99
N GLU A 32 1.60 4.95 9.82
CA GLU A 32 0.16 4.65 9.78
C GLU A 32 -0.19 3.75 8.58
N GLY A 33 0.43 3.98 7.42
CA GLY A 33 0.24 3.15 6.23
C GLY A 33 0.74 1.72 6.40
N ILE A 34 1.92 1.53 7.02
CA ILE A 34 2.46 0.22 7.38
C ILE A 34 1.47 -0.55 8.24
N LEU A 35 0.88 0.10 9.25
CA LEU A 35 -0.10 -0.51 10.14
C LEU A 35 -1.44 -0.80 9.44
N LYS A 36 -1.89 0.09 8.55
CA LYS A 36 -3.15 -0.07 7.81
C LYS A 36 -3.04 -1.01 6.61
N GLY A 37 -1.84 -1.47 6.26
CA GLY A 37 -1.61 -2.53 5.29
C GLY A 37 -0.95 -2.09 3.99
N MET A 38 -0.75 -0.80 3.73
CA MET A 38 0.07 -0.32 2.61
C MET A 38 0.51 1.15 2.74
N TYR A 39 1.62 1.50 2.10
CA TYR A 39 2.08 2.88 1.97
C TYR A 39 2.81 3.11 0.63
N LEU A 40 2.89 4.38 0.22
CA LEU A 40 3.61 4.78 -0.98
C LEU A 40 5.11 4.70 -0.71
N PHE A 41 5.79 3.77 -1.37
CA PHE A 41 7.21 3.55 -1.17
C PHE A 41 8.05 4.55 -1.98
N LYS A 42 7.71 4.72 -3.27
CA LYS A 42 8.43 5.61 -4.17
C LYS A 42 7.56 6.05 -5.34
N GLU A 43 7.73 7.30 -5.75
CA GLU A 43 7.11 7.83 -6.96
C GLU A 43 8.13 8.02 -8.09
N HIS A 44 7.70 7.69 -9.29
CA HIS A 44 8.37 7.97 -10.55
C HIS A 44 7.46 8.91 -11.35
N ASN A 45 7.85 10.19 -11.51
CA ASN A 45 6.99 11.28 -12.03
C ASN A 45 7.69 12.12 -13.14
N LYS A 46 8.52 11.49 -13.98
CA LYS A 46 9.37 12.18 -14.96
C LYS A 46 8.62 12.61 -16.23
N PHE A 47 7.75 11.76 -16.77
CA PHE A 47 7.13 11.95 -18.08
C PHE A 47 5.67 12.41 -18.02
N LYS A 48 4.98 12.16 -16.90
CA LYS A 48 3.62 12.62 -16.55
C LYS A 48 2.52 12.31 -17.57
N LYS A 49 2.77 11.43 -18.54
CA LYS A 49 1.82 11.05 -19.60
C LYS A 49 1.00 9.82 -19.21
N ILE A 50 1.67 8.76 -18.80
CA ILE A 50 1.06 7.51 -18.33
C ILE A 50 1.66 7.21 -16.97
N LYS A 51 0.81 7.05 -15.95
CA LYS A 51 1.23 6.73 -14.59
C LYS A 51 0.51 5.48 -14.10
N ILE A 52 1.26 4.40 -13.87
CA ILE A 52 0.71 3.14 -13.38
C ILE A 52 0.95 2.95 -11.88
N GLN A 53 0.33 1.93 -11.30
CA GLN A 53 0.47 1.59 -9.89
C GLN A 53 1.04 0.19 -9.79
N LEU A 54 2.18 0.05 -9.09
CA LEU A 54 2.85 -1.22 -8.85
C LEU A 54 2.72 -1.56 -7.38
N LEU A 55 2.14 -2.71 -7.06
CA LEU A 55 1.90 -3.15 -5.69
C LEU A 55 2.77 -4.39 -5.42
N GLY A 56 3.59 -4.33 -4.38
CA GLY A 56 4.45 -5.44 -3.99
C GLY A 56 4.47 -5.66 -2.49
N SER A 57 4.65 -6.91 -2.08
CA SER A 57 4.78 -7.31 -0.68
C SER A 57 5.93 -8.30 -0.51
N GLY A 58 6.52 -8.33 0.68
CA GLY A 58 7.64 -9.23 0.99
C GLY A 58 8.78 -9.12 -0.03
N ALA A 59 9.31 -10.27 -0.45
CA ALA A 59 10.40 -10.35 -1.43
C ALA A 59 10.04 -9.71 -2.80
N ILE A 60 8.78 -9.80 -3.23
CA ILE A 60 8.32 -9.32 -4.54
C ILE A 60 8.28 -7.78 -4.65
N LEU A 61 8.33 -7.05 -3.52
CA LEU A 61 8.46 -5.59 -3.56
C LEU A 61 9.69 -5.14 -4.36
N ARG A 62 10.78 -5.92 -4.33
CA ARG A 62 12.01 -5.61 -5.08
C ARG A 62 11.79 -5.66 -6.59
N GLU A 63 11.00 -6.64 -7.06
CA GLU A 63 10.64 -6.77 -8.47
C GLU A 63 9.79 -5.58 -8.93
N MET A 64 8.90 -5.07 -8.06
CA MET A 64 8.14 -3.86 -8.36
C MET A 64 9.02 -2.62 -8.49
N ILE A 65 10.06 -2.51 -7.66
CA ILE A 65 11.04 -1.42 -7.75
C ILE A 65 11.84 -1.51 -9.05
N ALA A 66 12.31 -2.70 -9.41
CA ALA A 66 13.03 -2.92 -10.67
C ALA A 66 12.14 -2.64 -11.89
N ALA A 67 10.90 -3.12 -11.89
CA ALA A 67 9.93 -2.87 -12.95
C ALA A 67 9.64 -1.37 -13.12
N ALA A 68 9.51 -0.61 -12.02
CA ALA A 68 9.31 0.84 -12.06
C ALA A 68 10.46 1.55 -12.78
N GLU A 69 11.71 1.11 -12.55
CA GLU A 69 12.87 1.67 -13.23
C GLU A 69 12.90 1.35 -14.72
N ILE A 70 12.61 0.10 -15.10
CA ILE A 70 12.55 -0.34 -16.50
C ILE A 70 11.47 0.45 -17.24
N LEU A 71 10.26 0.52 -16.69
CA LEU A 71 9.12 1.25 -17.27
C LEU A 71 9.45 2.72 -17.52
N GLN A 72 10.10 3.37 -16.55
CA GLN A 72 10.46 4.78 -16.72
C GLN A 72 11.59 4.96 -17.74
N LYS A 73 12.64 4.14 -17.71
CA LYS A 73 13.83 4.30 -18.57
C LYS A 73 13.54 3.93 -20.02
N GLU A 74 12.87 2.81 -20.26
CA GLU A 74 12.72 2.21 -21.59
C GLU A 74 11.40 2.58 -22.27
N TYR A 75 10.34 2.75 -21.47
CA TYR A 75 8.98 2.94 -22.00
C TYR A 75 8.41 4.34 -21.72
N GLN A 76 9.12 5.19 -20.99
CA GLN A 76 8.65 6.52 -20.57
C GLN A 76 7.32 6.46 -19.79
N ILE A 77 7.11 5.35 -19.06
CA ILE A 77 5.94 5.13 -18.22
C ILE A 77 6.32 5.45 -16.77
N ASP A 78 5.61 6.40 -16.19
CA ASP A 78 5.75 6.74 -14.79
C ASP A 78 4.97 5.74 -13.91
N SER A 79 5.36 5.64 -12.64
CA SER A 79 4.75 4.67 -11.73
C SER A 79 4.80 5.12 -10.27
N ASN A 80 3.81 4.66 -9.51
CA ASN A 80 3.88 4.65 -8.06
C ASN A 80 4.16 3.23 -7.59
N VAL A 81 5.21 3.05 -6.81
CA VAL A 81 5.52 1.79 -6.14
C VAL A 81 4.92 1.83 -4.74
N TRP A 82 4.03 0.89 -4.45
CA TRP A 82 3.38 0.71 -3.16
C TRP A 82 3.92 -0.52 -2.46
N SER A 83 4.34 -0.33 -1.21
CA SER A 83 4.65 -1.43 -0.30
C SER A 83 3.35 -1.85 0.38
N VAL A 84 2.92 -3.09 0.14
CA VAL A 84 1.72 -3.67 0.73
C VAL A 84 2.13 -4.60 1.86
N THR A 85 1.95 -4.15 3.10
CA THR A 85 2.32 -4.89 4.30
C THR A 85 1.25 -5.90 4.72
N SER A 86 -0.02 -5.71 4.34
CA SER A 86 -1.09 -6.68 4.60
C SER A 86 -2.27 -6.52 3.64
N PHE A 87 -2.35 -7.39 2.63
CA PHE A 87 -3.55 -7.50 1.78
C PHE A 87 -4.81 -7.91 2.57
N ASN A 88 -4.64 -8.66 3.66
CA ASN A 88 -5.76 -9.11 4.48
C ASN A 88 -6.43 -7.95 5.23
N GLU A 89 -5.64 -7.08 5.87
CA GLU A 89 -6.20 -5.92 6.58
C GLU A 89 -6.86 -4.94 5.62
N LEU A 90 -6.23 -4.73 4.46
CA LEU A 90 -6.80 -3.93 3.38
C LEU A 90 -8.15 -4.44 2.88
N ARG A 91 -8.26 -5.76 2.67
CA ARG A 91 -9.53 -6.40 2.29
C ARG A 91 -10.60 -6.27 3.38
N LYS A 92 -10.22 -6.48 4.65
CA LYS A 92 -11.15 -6.34 5.78
C LYS A 92 -11.71 -4.92 5.86
N GLU A 93 -10.84 -3.91 5.79
CA GLU A 93 -11.24 -2.50 5.81
C GLU A 93 -12.17 -2.16 4.64
N ALA A 94 -11.87 -2.65 3.43
CA ALA A 94 -12.72 -2.44 2.27
C ALA A 94 -14.13 -3.02 2.48
N ILE A 95 -14.24 -4.25 2.98
CA ILE A 95 -15.52 -4.91 3.25
C ILE A 95 -16.29 -4.20 4.36
N GLU A 96 -15.62 -3.78 5.44
CA GLU A 96 -16.24 -3.05 6.54
C GLU A 96 -16.77 -1.68 6.09
N THR A 97 -15.99 -0.97 5.27
CA THR A 97 -16.40 0.31 4.68
C THR A 97 -17.58 0.14 3.73
N GLU A 98 -17.57 -0.89 2.87
CA GLU A 98 -18.68 -1.20 1.96
C GLU A 98 -19.95 -1.56 2.73
N ARG A 99 -19.84 -2.46 3.71
CA ARG A 99 -20.95 -2.83 4.60
C ARG A 99 -21.52 -1.62 5.34
N TYR A 100 -20.66 -0.74 5.86
CA TYR A 100 -21.11 0.48 6.52
C TYR A 100 -21.90 1.36 5.56
N ASN A 101 -21.39 1.59 4.34
CA ASN A 101 -22.07 2.42 3.35
C ASN A 101 -23.43 1.84 2.93
N LEU A 102 -23.49 0.51 2.74
CA LEU A 102 -24.75 -0.19 2.44
C LEU A 102 -25.80 0.00 3.53
N LEU A 103 -25.39 -0.06 4.81
CA LEU A 103 -26.27 0.08 5.97
C LEU A 103 -26.56 1.53 6.35
N ASN A 104 -25.94 2.52 5.70
CA ASN A 104 -26.10 3.94 6.02
C ASN A 104 -26.26 4.78 4.73
N PRO A 105 -27.32 4.53 3.92
CA PRO A 105 -27.48 5.18 2.62
C PRO A 105 -27.63 6.71 2.70
N ASP A 106 -28.21 7.21 3.79
CA ASP A 106 -28.42 8.66 4.00
C ASP A 106 -27.18 9.40 4.51
N LYS A 107 -26.10 8.68 4.83
CA LYS A 107 -24.84 9.26 5.29
C LYS A 107 -23.85 9.40 4.14
N LYS A 108 -22.96 10.39 4.25
CA LYS A 108 -21.85 10.54 3.31
C LYS A 108 -21.03 9.24 3.26
N PRO A 109 -20.84 8.63 2.06
CA PRO A 109 -20.12 7.38 1.95
C PRO A 109 -18.68 7.49 2.47
N LYS A 110 -18.29 6.53 3.31
CA LYS A 110 -16.90 6.36 3.72
C LYS A 110 -16.07 5.92 2.52
N LYS A 111 -14.85 6.45 2.41
CA LYS A 111 -13.85 6.01 1.44
C LYS A 111 -12.90 5.01 2.10
N ASN A 112 -12.75 3.83 1.50
CA ASN A 112 -11.76 2.85 1.93
C ASN A 112 -10.34 3.34 1.61
N ILE A 113 -9.33 2.73 2.22
CA ILE A 113 -7.95 3.22 2.15
C ILE A 113 -7.39 3.14 0.74
N HIS A 114 -7.68 2.07 0.01
CA HIS A 114 -7.29 1.92 -1.39
C HIS A 114 -7.86 3.03 -2.27
N ARG A 115 -9.13 3.40 -2.09
CA ARG A 115 -9.77 4.45 -2.89
C ARG A 115 -9.23 5.83 -2.56
N LYS A 116 -8.80 6.07 -1.31
CA LYS A 116 -8.07 7.28 -0.94
C LYS A 116 -6.69 7.33 -1.59
N MET A 117 -6.03 6.19 -1.74
CA MET A 117 -4.66 6.11 -2.27
C MET A 117 -4.58 6.13 -3.81
N PHE A 118 -5.59 5.58 -4.51
CA PHE A 118 -5.58 5.50 -5.98
C PHE A 118 -6.35 6.61 -6.72
N ILE A 119 -7.31 7.29 -6.06
CA ILE A 119 -8.27 8.20 -6.74
C ILE A 119 -8.11 9.67 -6.28
N LEU A 120 -7.06 10.01 -5.53
CA LEU A 120 -6.81 11.40 -5.08
C LEU A 120 -5.62 12.08 -5.77
N ASN A 121 -5.29 11.69 -7.00
CA ASN A 121 -4.46 12.51 -7.90
C ASN A 121 -5.32 13.07 -9.03
#